data_AF-A0A225WMD4-F1
#
_entry.id   AF-A0A225WMD4-F1
#
_cell.length_a   1.000
_cell.length_b   1.000
_cell.length_c   1.000
_cell.angle_alpha   90.00
_cell.angle_beta   90.00
_cell.angle_gamma   90.00
#
_symmetry.space_group_name_H-M   'P 1'
#
loop_
_entity.id
_entity.type
_entity.pdbx_description
1 polymer ?
#
loop_
_entity_poly.entity_id
_entity_poly.type
_entity_poly.pdbx_seq_one_letter_code
_entity_poly.pdbx_strand_id
1 'polypeptide(L)'
;MNQALTFGWDLDHARKPVVGYGSDERPFIVGLTTKALVLRLTAPPDSFILHIDDTYKLNEYPVLVVGVSDCSRGFYLVTLFVVSQRKHDVINRG
;
A
#
# COMPACT_ATOMS: atom_id res chain seq x y z
N MET A 1 -8.03 19.14 1.74
CA MET A 1 -8.17 17.69 2.06
C MET A 1 -7.39 16.77 1.12
N ASN A 2 -6.89 17.24 -0.03
CA ASN A 2 -6.21 16.42 -1.04
C ASN A 2 -4.67 16.51 -1.00
N GLN A 3 -4.11 16.96 0.13
CA GLN A 3 -2.66 16.96 0.30
C GLN A 3 -2.18 15.51 0.43
N ALA A 4 -1.19 15.14 -0.37
CA ALA A 4 -0.55 13.83 -0.28
C ALA A 4 0.10 13.65 1.09
N LEU A 5 -0.15 12.50 1.68
CA LEU A 5 0.46 12.01 2.89
C LEU A 5 1.11 10.69 2.54
N THR A 6 2.34 10.50 3.00
CA THR A 6 3.04 9.25 2.88
C THR A 6 3.12 8.57 4.25
N PHE A 7 3.20 7.23 4.29
CA PHE A 7 3.29 6.45 5.52
C PHE A 7 3.91 5.06 5.24
N GLY A 8 4.08 4.23 6.27
CA GLY A 8 4.51 2.82 6.10
C GLY A 8 6.02 2.57 6.25
N TRP A 9 6.83 3.60 6.47
CA TRP A 9 8.24 3.48 6.83
C TRP A 9 8.42 3.21 8.33
N ASP A 10 9.57 2.62 8.67
CA ASP A 10 10.03 2.51 10.05
C ASP A 10 10.58 3.84 10.56
N LEU A 11 10.68 3.96 11.88
CA LEU A 11 11.28 5.13 12.54
C LEU A 11 12.58 4.73 13.23
N ASP A 12 13.63 5.55 13.06
CA ASP A 12 14.84 5.41 13.86
C ASP A 12 14.65 5.86 15.33
N HIS A 13 15.70 5.74 16.14
CA HIS A 13 15.70 6.21 17.53
C HIS A 13 15.42 7.71 17.68
N ALA A 14 15.65 8.51 16.63
CA ALA A 14 15.37 9.94 16.57
C ALA A 14 13.98 10.26 15.98
N ARG A 15 13.13 9.24 15.78
CA ARG A 15 11.79 9.34 15.16
C ARG A 15 11.80 9.86 13.73
N LYS A 16 12.90 9.65 13.00
CA LYS A 16 12.99 9.98 11.58
C LYS A 16 12.60 8.78 10.72
N PRO A 17 11.92 9.00 9.59
CA PRO A 17 11.60 7.94 8.64
C PRO A 17 12.86 7.26 8.13
N VAL A 18 12.89 5.93 8.21
CA VAL A 18 13.90 5.07 7.57
C VAL A 18 13.20 4.27 6.48
N VAL A 19 13.67 4.43 5.25
CA VAL A 19 13.16 3.72 4.07
C VAL A 19 14.27 2.81 3.56
N GLY A 20 13.95 1.53 3.33
CA GLY A 20 14.86 0.59 2.70
C GLY A 20 15.17 0.96 1.25
N TYR A 21 16.23 0.37 0.70
CA TYR A 21 16.64 0.64 -0.69
C TYR A 21 16.08 -0.37 -1.70
N GLY A 22 15.20 -1.28 -1.25
CA GLY A 22 14.48 -2.20 -2.12
C GLY A 22 15.14 -3.56 -2.31
N SER A 23 16.30 -3.80 -1.67
CA SER A 23 16.93 -5.12 -1.62
C SER A 23 16.22 -6.04 -0.63
N ASP A 24 16.49 -7.34 -0.72
CA ASP A 24 15.90 -8.33 0.18
C ASP A 24 16.33 -8.14 1.65
N GLU A 25 17.52 -7.56 1.88
CA GLU A 25 18.04 -7.21 3.21
C GLU A 25 17.43 -5.91 3.75
N ARG A 26 17.04 -4.99 2.86
CA ARG A 26 16.47 -3.69 3.21
C ARG A 26 15.21 -3.42 2.38
N PRO A 27 14.13 -4.20 2.61
CA PRO A 27 12.87 -3.99 1.93
C PRO A 27 12.23 -2.66 2.36
N PHE A 28 11.27 -2.17 1.57
CA PHE A 28 10.47 -1.01 1.95
C PHE A 28 9.01 -1.18 1.56
N ILE A 29 8.15 -0.50 2.30
CA ILE A 29 6.74 -0.28 1.96
C ILE A 29 6.48 1.20 2.18
N VAL A 30 6.00 1.89 1.15
CA VAL A 30 5.63 3.31 1.26
C VAL A 30 4.22 3.48 0.75
N GLY A 31 3.30 3.78 1.68
CA GLY A 31 1.93 4.16 1.40
C GLY A 31 1.82 5.62 0.97
N LEU A 32 0.92 5.91 0.03
CA LEU A 32 0.56 7.24 -0.44
C LEU A 32 -0.96 7.37 -0.40
N THR A 33 -1.45 8.39 0.30
CA THR A 33 -2.89 8.67 0.42
C THR A 33 -3.13 10.17 0.58
N THR A 34 -4.40 10.56 0.74
CA THR A 34 -4.78 11.90 1.21
C THR A 34 -5.85 11.75 2.29
N LYS A 35 -6.08 12.78 3.11
CA LYS A 35 -7.17 12.77 4.10
C LYS A 35 -8.52 12.46 3.44
N ALA A 36 -8.78 13.00 2.25
CA ALA A 36 -10.01 12.73 1.50
C ALA A 36 -10.15 11.26 1.07
N LEU A 37 -9.05 10.58 0.76
CA LEU A 37 -9.07 9.16 0.40
C LEU A 37 -9.36 8.28 1.63
N VAL A 38 -8.67 8.53 2.75
CA VAL A 38 -8.85 7.77 4.01
C VAL A 38 -10.26 7.93 4.58
N LEU A 39 -10.89 9.10 4.43
CA LEU A 39 -12.26 9.31 4.90
C LEU A 39 -13.29 8.36 4.29
N ARG A 40 -12.98 7.70 3.17
CA ARG A 40 -13.88 6.66 2.61
C ARG A 40 -14.02 5.45 3.53
N LEU A 41 -13.01 5.18 4.36
CA LEU A 41 -13.04 4.10 5.33
C LEU A 41 -13.90 4.41 6.58
N THR A 42 -14.47 5.62 6.69
CA THR A 42 -15.40 5.93 7.79
C THR A 42 -16.84 5.52 7.50
N ALA A 43 -17.11 5.00 6.29
CA ALA A 43 -18.39 4.41 5.96
C ALA A 43 -18.63 3.13 6.80
N PRO A 44 -19.90 2.71 7.03
CA PRO A 44 -20.19 1.45 7.70
C PRO A 44 -19.48 0.26 7.02
N PRO A 45 -18.84 -0.67 7.75
CA PRO A 45 -18.09 -1.77 7.14
C PRO A 45 -18.91 -2.71 6.24
N ASP A 46 -20.22 -2.77 6.46
CA ASP A 46 -21.20 -3.51 5.66
C ASP A 46 -21.64 -2.78 4.38
N SER A 47 -21.21 -1.52 4.20
CA SER A 47 -21.56 -0.69 3.05
C SER A 47 -20.57 -0.75 1.88
N PHE A 48 -19.42 -1.39 2.06
CA PHE A 48 -18.39 -1.47 1.03
C PHE A 48 -17.61 -2.80 1.06
N ILE A 49 -16.97 -3.11 -0.07
CA ILE A 49 -16.00 -4.21 -0.19
C ILE A 49 -14.61 -3.59 -0.26
N LEU A 50 -13.68 -4.06 0.57
CA LEU A 50 -12.26 -3.68 0.52
C LEU A 50 -11.54 -4.49 -0.56
N HIS A 51 -10.86 -3.80 -1.46
CA HIS A 51 -10.03 -4.37 -2.53
C HIS A 51 -8.55 -4.10 -2.23
N ILE A 52 -7.71 -5.11 -2.45
CA ILE A 52 -6.25 -5.02 -2.33
C ILE A 52 -5.67 -5.78 -3.52
N ASP A 53 -5.27 -5.03 -4.54
CA ASP A 53 -4.77 -5.61 -5.80
C ASP A 53 -3.30 -5.21 -5.99
N ASP A 54 -2.47 -6.14 -6.47
CA ASP A 54 -1.13 -5.81 -6.94
C ASP A 54 -1.14 -5.47 -8.43
N THR A 55 -0.38 -4.45 -8.80
CA THR A 55 -0.08 -4.16 -10.20
C THR A 55 1.42 -4.34 -10.41
N TYR A 56 1.80 -5.51 -10.94
CA TYR A 56 3.14 -5.69 -11.50
C TYR A 56 3.20 -4.97 -12.84
N LYS A 57 3.77 -3.77 -12.86
CA LYS A 57 4.33 -3.23 -14.10
C LYS A 57 5.77 -3.72 -14.22
N LEU A 58 6.30 -3.78 -15.44
CA LEU A 58 7.71 -4.14 -15.74
C LEU A 58 8.72 -3.08 -15.24
N ASN A 59 8.36 -2.28 -14.24
CA ASN A 59 9.20 -1.28 -13.58
C ASN A 59 9.80 -1.84 -12.29
N GLU A 60 10.70 -1.09 -11.65
CA GLU A 60 11.54 -1.58 -10.55
C GLU A 60 10.77 -2.01 -9.29
N TYR A 61 9.55 -1.51 -9.03
CA TYR A 61 8.80 -1.83 -7.81
C TYR A 61 7.29 -2.02 -8.05
N PRO A 62 6.68 -3.11 -7.55
CA PRO A 62 5.25 -3.31 -7.60
C PRO A 62 4.48 -2.25 -6.81
N VAL A 63 3.27 -1.94 -7.29
CA VAL A 63 2.34 -1.04 -6.62
C VAL A 63 1.13 -1.85 -6.15
N LEU A 64 0.85 -1.83 -4.85
CA LEU A 64 -0.42 -2.32 -4.31
C LEU A 64 -1.44 -1.19 -4.33
N VAL A 65 -2.60 -1.45 -4.91
CA VAL A 65 -3.74 -0.54 -4.94
C VAL A 65 -4.73 -1.01 -3.88
N VAL A 66 -5.04 -0.14 -2.93
CA VAL A 66 -6.10 -0.39 -1.94
C VAL A 66 -7.24 0.56 -2.20
N GLY A 67 -8.42 0.01 -2.38
CA GLY A 67 -9.63 0.77 -2.62
C GLY A 67 -10.86 0.09 -2.03
N VAL A 68 -11.98 0.78 -2.09
CA VAL A 68 -13.28 0.25 -1.68
C VAL A 68 -14.25 0.31 -2.83
N SER A 69 -15.15 -0.66 -2.93
CA SER A 69 -16.30 -0.56 -3.83
C SER A 69 -17.61 -0.54 -3.08
N ASP A 70 -18.59 0.19 -3.62
CA ASP A 70 -19.93 0.27 -3.06
C ASP A 70 -20.93 -0.66 -3.75
N CYS A 71 -22.19 -0.63 -3.31
CA CYS A 71 -23.29 -1.38 -3.91
C CYS A 71 -23.56 -1.01 -5.39
N SER A 72 -23.08 0.14 -5.85
CA SER A 72 -23.18 0.58 -7.25
C SER A 72 -22.05 0.02 -8.13
N ARG A 73 -21.16 -0.81 -7.55
CA ARG A 73 -19.96 -1.37 -8.20
C ARG A 73 -18.94 -0.29 -8.60
N GLY A 74 -19.04 0.91 -8.04
CA GLY A 74 -18.04 1.95 -8.22
C GLY A 74 -16.79 1.59 -7.41
N PHE A 75 -15.60 1.70 -8.01
CA PHE A 75 -14.33 1.56 -7.29
C PHE A 75 -13.80 2.93 -6.87
N TYR A 76 -13.37 3.03 -5.61
CA TYR A 76 -12.86 4.25 -5.03
C TYR A 76 -11.50 4.00 -4.37
N LEU A 77 -10.47 4.69 -4.84
CA LEU A 77 -9.13 4.60 -4.28
C LEU A 77 -9.11 5.05 -2.80
N VAL A 78 -8.34 4.34 -1.98
CA VAL A 78 -8.07 4.68 -0.58
C VAL A 78 -6.59 4.96 -0.36
N THR A 79 -5.70 4.10 -0.88
CA THR A 79 -4.26 4.29 -0.77
C THR A 79 -3.53 3.49 -1.83
N LEU A 80 -2.35 3.97 -2.21
CA LEU A 80 -1.39 3.22 -3.02
C LEU A 80 -0.24 2.82 -2.11
N PHE A 81 0.35 1.65 -2.28
CA PHE A 81 1.63 1.31 -1.67
C PHE A 81 2.64 0.98 -2.76
N VAL A 82 3.82 1.57 -2.67
CA VAL A 82 5.00 1.08 -3.39
C VAL A 82 5.70 0.11 -2.45
N VAL A 83 5.86 -1.13 -2.90
CA VAL A 83 6.50 -2.17 -2.08
C VAL A 83 7.73 -2.68 -2.81
N SER A 84 8.81 -2.92 -2.06
CA SER A 84 9.94 -3.68 -2.59
C SER A 84 9.50 -5.11 -2.93
N GLN A 85 10.15 -5.74 -3.91
CA GLN A 85 9.86 -7.07 -4.42
C GLN A 85 9.50 -8.12 -3.34
N ARG A 86 8.62 -9.08 -3.70
CA ARG A 86 8.32 -10.21 -2.82
C ARG A 86 9.56 -11.09 -2.65
N LYS A 87 9.84 -11.51 -1.41
CA LYS A 87 10.72 -12.66 -1.16
C LYS A 87 10.11 -13.87 -1.88
N HIS A 88 10.80 -14.38 -2.89
CA HIS A 88 10.60 -15.75 -3.31
C HIS A 88 11.22 -16.62 -2.21
N ASP A 89 10.40 -17.16 -1.32
CA ASP A 89 10.82 -18.38 -0.64
C ASP A 89 10.91 -19.44 -1.73
N VAL A 90 12.14 -19.79 -2.13
CA VAL A 90 12.39 -20.99 -2.92
C VAL A 90 11.94 -22.15 -2.04
N ILE A 91 10.73 -22.64 -2.29
CA ILE A 91 10.27 -23.90 -1.71
C ILE A 91 11.17 -24.97 -2.33
N ASN A 92 12.27 -25.30 -1.64
CA ASN A 92 13.04 -26.49 -1.92
C ASN A 92 12.13 -27.68 -1.63
N ARG A 93 11.44 -28.16 -2.67
CA ARG A 93 10.86 -29.50 -2.67
C ARG A 93 12.03 -30.48 -2.73
N GLY A 94 12.50 -30.90 -1.56
CA GLY A 94 13.23 -32.15 -1.40
C GLY A 94 12.31 -33.35 -1.57
#